data_AF-A0A401T701-F1
#
_entry.id   AF-A0A401T701-F1
#
_cell.length_a   1.000
_cell.length_b   1.000
_cell.length_c   1.000
_cell.angle_alpha   90.00
_cell.angle_beta   90.00
_cell.angle_gamma   90.00
#
_symmetry.space_group_name_H-M   'P 1'
#
loop_
_entity.id
_entity.type
_entity.pdbx_description
1 polymer ?
#
loop_
_entity_poly.entity_id
_entity_poly.type
_entity_poly.pdbx_seq_one_letter_code
_entity_poly.pdbx_strand_id
1 'polypeptide(L)'
;MAKYQILKFNRGCLRIGVLGCGHFGKQLVLSLLQLTDLTATCITVSTRRPEKLSDLSDLGIKCFYDNKRLAASVDVMFLCCLPSHLSAVSSQIHGCIAESCIVYSLVTAVPAARLKNLLAHSSIVRPHYFFHTKSAWPKLWRSGRTPVEALKVQEIIEVTSPFKKACK
;
A
#
# COMPACT_ATOMS: atom_id res chain seq x y z
N MET A 1 -20.62 2.57 -11.43
CA MET A 1 -19.22 2.29 -11.05
C MET A 1 -18.50 3.61 -10.85
N ALA A 2 -18.51 4.18 -9.64
CA ALA A 2 -17.84 5.44 -9.38
C ALA A 2 -16.33 5.19 -9.27
N LYS A 3 -15.56 5.61 -10.28
CA LYS A 3 -14.10 5.74 -10.13
C LYS A 3 -13.85 6.76 -9.03
N TYR A 4 -13.21 6.34 -7.95
CA TYR A 4 -12.85 7.22 -6.86
C TYR A 4 -11.88 8.28 -7.38
N GLN A 5 -12.32 9.54 -7.42
CA GLN A 5 -11.54 10.68 -7.92
C GLN A 5 -10.45 11.12 -6.92
N ILE A 6 -9.77 10.18 -6.29
CA ILE A 6 -8.82 10.41 -5.19
C ILE A 6 -7.54 11.14 -5.69
N LEU A 7 -7.25 11.12 -7.00
CA LEU A 7 -6.02 11.67 -7.57
C LEU A 7 -6.26 12.69 -8.68
N LYS A 8 -7.22 13.61 -8.52
CA LYS A 8 -7.50 14.66 -9.52
C LYS A 8 -6.42 15.75 -9.67
N PHE A 9 -5.35 15.70 -8.88
CA PHE A 9 -4.33 16.75 -8.83
C PHE A 9 -2.91 16.16 -8.85
N ASN A 10 -2.46 15.65 -9.99
CA ASN A 10 -1.03 15.75 -10.29
C ASN A 10 -0.76 15.71 -11.81
N ARG A 11 -0.08 16.74 -12.32
CA ARG A 11 0.32 16.87 -13.74
C ARG A 11 1.66 16.16 -14.04
N GLY A 12 2.11 15.28 -13.16
CA GLY A 12 3.27 14.40 -13.34
C GLY A 12 2.89 12.93 -13.16
N CYS A 13 3.61 12.02 -13.83
CA CYS A 13 3.39 10.57 -13.71
C CYS A 13 3.82 10.10 -12.31
N LEU A 14 2.86 9.94 -11.39
CA LEU A 14 3.10 9.44 -10.03
C LEU A 14 3.70 8.02 -10.11
N ARG A 15 4.88 7.82 -9.51
CA ARG A 15 5.57 6.52 -9.48
C ARG A 15 5.34 5.83 -8.16
N ILE A 16 4.75 4.64 -8.22
CA ILE A 16 4.47 3.80 -7.06
C ILE A 16 5.41 2.60 -7.04
N GLY A 17 6.08 2.41 -5.91
CA GLY A 17 6.87 1.23 -5.61
C GLY A 17 6.17 0.31 -4.62
N VAL A 18 6.19 -1.00 -4.86
CA VAL A 18 5.78 -2.00 -3.87
C VAL A 18 6.97 -2.87 -3.51
N LEU A 19 7.43 -2.74 -2.26
CA LEU A 19 8.51 -3.53 -1.70
C LEU A 19 7.93 -4.71 -0.92
N GLY A 20 8.08 -5.91 -1.45
CA GLY A 20 7.49 -7.13 -0.91
C GLY A 20 6.10 -7.39 -1.49
N CYS A 21 6.04 -8.18 -2.55
CA CYS A 21 4.79 -8.49 -3.24
C CYS A 21 4.35 -9.94 -2.98
N GLY A 22 4.10 -10.25 -1.71
CA GLY A 22 3.36 -11.46 -1.31
C GLY A 22 1.86 -11.29 -1.56
N HIS A 23 1.02 -12.06 -0.86
CA HIS A 23 -0.45 -11.98 -1.02
C HIS A 23 -0.99 -10.55 -0.86
N PHE A 24 -0.56 -9.83 0.21
CA PHE A 24 -1.03 -8.48 0.46
C PHE A 24 -0.56 -7.50 -0.62
N GLY A 25 0.74 -7.49 -0.93
CA GLY A 25 1.31 -6.59 -1.94
C GLY A 25 0.69 -6.80 -3.33
N LYS A 26 0.40 -8.05 -3.70
CA LYS A 26 -0.29 -8.37 -4.96
C LYS A 26 -1.72 -7.80 -5.00
N GLN A 27 -2.50 -8.01 -3.93
CA GLN A 27 -3.85 -7.46 -3.84
C GLN A 27 -3.86 -5.93 -3.83
N LEU A 28 -2.86 -5.32 -3.18
CA LEU A 28 -2.68 -3.87 -3.21
C LEU A 28 -2.46 -3.38 -4.65
N VAL A 29 -1.56 -3.99 -5.41
CA VAL A 29 -1.30 -3.63 -6.82
C VAL A 29 -2.57 -3.76 -7.66
N LEU A 30 -3.27 -4.89 -7.57
CA LEU A 30 -4.51 -5.10 -8.32
C LEU A 30 -5.60 -4.09 -7.93
N SER A 31 -5.71 -3.78 -6.64
CA SER A 31 -6.67 -2.77 -6.14
C SER A 31 -6.33 -1.37 -6.64
N LEU A 32 -5.05 -1.00 -6.68
CA LEU A 32 -4.60 0.28 -7.23
C LEU A 32 -4.97 0.40 -8.71
N LEU A 33 -4.70 -0.63 -9.51
CA LEU A 33 -5.09 -0.65 -10.92
C LEU A 33 -6.61 -0.60 -11.12
N GLN A 34 -7.39 -1.25 -10.24
CA GLN A 34 -8.84 -1.32 -10.37
C GLN A 34 -9.56 -0.05 -9.89
N LEU A 35 -9.08 0.57 -8.81
CA LEU A 35 -9.82 1.62 -8.09
C LEU A 35 -9.32 3.04 -8.40
N THR A 36 -8.19 3.17 -9.11
CA THR A 36 -7.58 4.46 -9.46
C THR A 36 -7.37 4.57 -10.97
N ASP A 37 -6.91 5.74 -11.44
CA ASP A 37 -6.53 5.95 -12.83
C ASP A 37 -5.04 5.64 -13.10
N LEU A 38 -4.36 4.94 -12.19
CA LEU A 38 -2.96 4.53 -12.37
C LEU A 38 -2.85 3.42 -13.41
N THR A 39 -1.85 3.53 -14.27
CA THR A 39 -1.49 2.49 -15.23
C THR A 39 -0.41 1.57 -14.67
N ALA A 40 -0.29 0.37 -15.24
CA ALA A 40 0.77 -0.57 -14.87
C ALA A 40 2.18 0.03 -14.96
N THR A 41 2.40 0.96 -15.89
CA THR A 41 3.68 1.69 -16.06
C THR A 41 4.01 2.62 -14.91
N CYS A 42 3.02 3.07 -14.13
CA CYS A 42 3.23 3.86 -12.91
C CYS A 42 3.68 2.99 -11.73
N ILE A 43 3.50 1.67 -11.79
CA ILE A 43 3.73 0.75 -10.68
C ILE A 43 4.98 -0.09 -10.96
N THR A 44 5.86 -0.18 -9.96
CA THR A 44 7.05 -1.02 -9.99
C THR A 44 7.12 -1.87 -8.73
N VAL A 45 7.56 -3.12 -8.85
CA VAL A 45 7.58 -4.09 -7.75
C VAL A 45 8.98 -4.62 -7.54
N SER A 46 9.44 -4.59 -6.29
CA SER A 46 10.62 -5.36 -5.86
C SER A 46 10.20 -6.48 -4.91
N THR A 47 10.56 -7.72 -5.24
CA THR A 47 10.31 -8.90 -4.38
C THR A 47 11.44 -9.90 -4.55
N ARG A 48 11.64 -10.80 -3.57
CA ARG A 48 12.70 -11.83 -3.62
C ARG A 48 12.53 -12.86 -4.73
N ARG A 49 11.29 -13.04 -5.20
CA ARG A 49 10.90 -14.06 -6.17
C ARG A 49 10.05 -13.42 -7.29
N PRO A 50 10.62 -12.53 -8.11
CA PRO A 50 9.87 -11.83 -9.15
C PRO A 50 9.31 -12.78 -10.21
N GLU A 51 9.94 -13.94 -10.42
CA GLU A 51 9.48 -15.01 -11.32
C GLU A 51 8.09 -15.56 -10.94
N LYS A 52 7.66 -15.38 -9.68
CA LYS A 52 6.32 -15.79 -9.22
C LYS A 52 5.21 -14.77 -9.48
N LEU A 53 5.55 -13.64 -10.11
CA LEU A 53 4.63 -12.54 -10.41
C LEU A 53 4.41 -12.40 -11.92
N SER A 54 4.39 -13.52 -12.65
CA SER A 54 4.12 -13.52 -14.09
C SER A 54 2.81 -12.81 -14.40
N ASP A 55 1.77 -13.05 -13.60
CA ASP A 55 0.45 -12.44 -13.79
C ASP A 55 0.44 -10.91 -13.61
N LEU A 56 1.34 -10.34 -12.80
CA LEU A 56 1.51 -8.88 -12.73
C LEU A 56 2.39 -8.37 -13.90
N SER A 57 3.37 -9.16 -14.31
CA SER A 57 4.26 -8.82 -15.42
C SER A 57 3.50 -8.82 -16.75
N ASP A 58 2.54 -9.74 -16.92
CA ASP A 58 1.62 -9.83 -18.07
C ASP A 58 0.71 -8.59 -18.18
N LEU A 59 0.44 -7.91 -17.04
CA LEU A 59 -0.25 -6.62 -17.01
C LEU A 59 0.67 -5.44 -17.35
N GLY A 60 1.95 -5.67 -17.60
CA GLY A 60 2.96 -4.65 -17.92
C GLY A 60 3.65 -4.03 -16.70
N ILE A 61 3.50 -4.63 -15.50
CA ILE A 61 4.16 -4.14 -14.28
C ILE A 61 5.60 -4.64 -14.25
N LYS A 62 6.54 -3.72 -13.99
CA LYS A 62 7.96 -4.06 -13.83
C LYS A 62 8.18 -4.76 -12.49
N CYS A 63 8.44 -6.07 -12.53
CA CYS A 63 8.75 -6.89 -11.35
C CYS A 63 10.21 -7.32 -11.38
N PHE A 64 10.97 -7.05 -10.31
CA PHE A 64 12.38 -7.43 -10.20
C PHE A 64 12.78 -7.67 -8.73
N TYR A 65 14.06 -7.98 -8.47
CA TYR A 65 14.61 -8.03 -7.13
C TYR A 65 15.77 -7.06 -6.97
N ASP A 66 15.44 -5.82 -6.61
CA ASP A 66 16.41 -4.74 -6.37
C ASP A 66 15.75 -3.66 -5.52
N ASN A 67 15.85 -3.82 -4.20
CA ASN A 67 15.19 -2.91 -3.27
C ASN A 67 15.78 -1.50 -3.33
N LYS A 68 17.08 -1.36 -3.65
CA LYS A 68 17.76 -0.06 -3.75
C LYS A 68 17.24 0.74 -4.94
N ARG A 69 17.19 0.10 -6.12
CA ARG A 69 16.65 0.72 -7.33
C ARG A 69 15.20 1.13 -7.14
N LEU A 70 14.39 0.30 -6.48
CA LEU A 70 13.00 0.64 -6.19
C LEU A 70 12.93 1.89 -5.29
N ALA A 71 13.63 1.88 -4.15
CA ALA A 71 13.58 2.95 -3.15
C ALA A 71 14.01 4.32 -3.71
N ALA A 72 14.96 4.34 -4.66
CA ALA A 72 15.49 5.56 -5.25
C ALA A 72 14.62 6.14 -6.39
N SER A 73 13.64 5.40 -6.92
CA SER A 73 12.97 5.74 -8.19
C SER A 73 11.48 6.05 -8.08
N VAL A 74 10.90 6.00 -6.87
CA VAL A 74 9.45 6.10 -6.64
C VAL A 74 9.09 7.26 -5.74
N ASP A 75 7.90 7.82 -5.96
CA ASP A 75 7.37 8.94 -5.17
C ASP A 75 6.58 8.42 -3.95
N VAL A 76 5.97 7.24 -4.08
CA VAL A 76 5.30 6.53 -2.98
C VAL A 76 5.80 5.09 -2.94
N MET A 77 6.34 4.66 -1.81
CA MET A 77 6.78 3.29 -1.60
C MET A 77 5.90 2.59 -0.57
N PHE A 78 5.15 1.58 -1.00
CA PHE A 78 4.47 0.66 -0.10
C PHE A 78 5.43 -0.39 0.43
N LEU A 79 5.64 -0.41 1.73
CA LEU A 79 6.46 -1.40 2.41
C LEU A 79 5.56 -2.54 2.91
N CYS A 80 5.62 -3.67 2.20
CA CYS A 80 4.75 -4.84 2.34
C CYS A 80 5.54 -6.11 2.69
N CYS A 81 6.73 -5.97 3.26
CA CYS A 81 7.54 -7.12 3.70
C CYS A 81 7.02 -7.70 5.03
N LEU A 82 7.38 -8.95 5.31
CA LEU A 82 7.13 -9.55 6.62
C LEU A 82 7.97 -8.84 7.70
N PRO A 83 7.47 -8.68 8.95
CA PRO A 83 8.22 -8.06 10.03
C PRO A 83 9.61 -8.68 10.26
N SER A 84 9.74 -10.00 10.11
CA SER A 84 11.01 -10.72 10.23
C SER A 84 12.05 -10.34 9.19
N HIS A 85 11.64 -9.86 8.02
CA HIS A 85 12.55 -9.41 6.95
C HIS A 85 12.88 -7.92 7.05
N LEU A 86 12.19 -7.16 7.92
CA LEU A 86 12.29 -5.71 7.94
C LEU A 86 13.73 -5.24 8.16
N SER A 87 14.48 -5.86 9.08
CA SER A 87 15.87 -5.48 9.36
C SER A 87 16.78 -5.66 8.14
N ALA A 88 16.61 -6.76 7.40
CA ALA A 88 17.43 -7.01 6.21
C ALA A 88 17.05 -6.04 5.07
N VAL A 89 15.75 -5.80 4.88
CA VAL A 89 15.27 -4.84 3.88
C VAL A 89 15.72 -3.42 4.21
N SER A 90 15.61 -3.00 5.47
CA SER A 90 15.99 -1.66 5.89
C SER A 90 17.48 -1.40 5.66
N SER A 91 18.36 -2.36 5.98
CA SER A 91 19.78 -2.25 5.69
C SER A 91 20.09 -2.16 4.19
N GLN A 92 19.29 -2.83 3.34
CA GLN A 92 19.49 -2.75 1.89
C GLN A 92 19.14 -1.37 1.32
N ILE A 93 18.10 -0.71 1.84
CA ILE A 93 17.58 0.57 1.29
C ILE A 93 18.01 1.79 2.09
N HIS A 94 18.81 1.61 3.14
CA HIS A 94 19.31 2.67 3.99
C HIS A 94 20.04 3.75 3.17
N GLY A 95 19.58 5.00 3.26
CA GLY A 95 20.13 6.12 2.50
C GLY A 95 19.83 6.10 0.99
N CYS A 96 19.04 5.15 0.49
CA CYS A 96 18.63 5.08 -0.92
C CYS A 96 17.21 5.61 -1.17
N ILE A 97 16.41 5.80 -0.11
CA ILE A 97 15.06 6.32 -0.21
C ILE A 97 15.15 7.80 -0.59
N ALA A 98 14.50 8.20 -1.69
CA ALA A 98 14.45 9.61 -2.08
C ALA A 98 13.80 10.47 -0.98
N GLU A 99 14.32 11.67 -0.71
CA GLU A 99 13.81 12.54 0.36
C GLU A 99 12.33 12.88 0.19
N SER A 100 11.87 13.04 -1.05
CA SER A 100 10.48 13.30 -1.40
C SER A 100 9.57 12.06 -1.35
N CYS A 101 10.13 10.86 -1.20
CA CYS A 101 9.38 9.62 -1.21
C CYS A 101 8.54 9.47 0.06
N ILE A 102 7.25 9.15 -0.09
CA ILE A 102 6.39 8.79 1.03
C ILE A 102 6.42 7.28 1.21
N VAL A 103 6.89 6.82 2.37
CA VAL A 103 6.87 5.39 2.70
C VAL A 103 5.57 5.04 3.40
N TYR A 104 4.70 4.30 2.72
CA TYR A 104 3.49 3.75 3.32
C TYR A 104 3.77 2.35 3.87
N SER A 105 3.98 2.25 5.18
CA SER A 105 4.33 0.99 5.83
C SER A 105 3.09 0.19 6.23
N LEU A 106 2.96 -1.00 5.63
CA LEU A 106 1.93 -1.98 5.98
C LEU A 106 2.46 -3.05 6.96
N VAL A 107 3.67 -2.86 7.49
CA VAL A 107 4.29 -3.71 8.50
C VAL A 107 3.71 -3.39 9.88
N THR A 108 2.55 -3.98 10.19
CA THR A 108 1.72 -3.62 11.35
C THR A 108 2.34 -3.90 12.72
N ALA A 109 3.33 -4.78 12.84
CA ALA A 109 3.97 -5.08 14.12
C ALA A 109 4.99 -4.02 14.59
N VAL A 110 5.35 -3.04 13.74
CA VAL A 110 6.52 -2.16 13.99
C VAL A 110 6.12 -0.69 14.18
N PRO A 111 6.32 -0.09 15.37
CA PRO A 111 5.97 1.31 15.64
C PRO A 111 6.59 2.29 14.64
N ALA A 112 5.90 3.41 14.36
CA ALA A 112 6.35 4.42 13.41
C ALA A 112 7.74 4.98 13.75
N ALA A 113 8.04 5.23 15.03
CA ALA A 113 9.36 5.68 15.46
C ALA A 113 10.47 4.68 15.11
N ARG A 114 10.21 3.38 15.32
CA ARG A 114 11.16 2.33 14.95
C ARG A 114 11.33 2.22 13.44
N LEU A 115 10.27 2.40 12.66
CA LEU A 115 10.35 2.45 11.19
C LEU A 115 11.23 3.62 10.72
N LYS A 116 11.05 4.82 11.30
CA LYS A 116 11.85 6.01 10.96
C LYS A 116 13.33 5.77 11.19
N ASN A 117 13.67 5.18 12.34
CA ASN A 117 15.06 4.86 12.67
C ASN A 117 15.65 3.79 11.75
N LEU A 118 14.91 2.69 11.50
CA LEU A 118 15.41 1.60 10.64
C LEU A 118 15.63 2.05 9.20
N LEU A 119 14.73 2.87 8.66
CA LEU A 119 14.79 3.34 7.28
C LEU A 119 15.63 4.60 7.10
N ALA A 120 16.06 5.24 8.21
CA ALA A 120 16.66 6.57 8.22
C ALA A 120 15.84 7.58 7.40
N HIS A 121 14.51 7.53 7.53
CA HIS A 121 13.58 8.32 6.73
C HIS A 121 12.41 8.86 7.57
N SER A 122 12.05 10.12 7.36
CA SER A 122 11.06 10.83 8.20
C SER A 122 9.63 10.74 7.66
N SER A 123 9.47 10.74 6.33
CA SER A 123 8.19 10.72 5.62
C SER A 123 7.59 9.32 5.57
N ILE A 124 7.08 8.86 6.71
CA ILE A 124 6.48 7.54 6.89
C ILE A 124 5.01 7.68 7.29
N VAL A 125 4.14 7.05 6.50
CA VAL A 125 2.73 6.83 6.82
C VAL A 125 2.57 5.39 7.31
N ARG A 126 1.88 5.22 8.43
CA ARG A 126 1.53 3.90 8.96
C ARG A 126 0.06 3.91 9.37
N PRO A 127 -0.78 3.01 8.85
CA PRO A 127 -2.16 2.88 9.30
C PRO A 127 -2.19 2.36 10.74
N HIS A 128 -3.04 2.98 11.56
CA HIS A 128 -3.36 2.49 12.89
C HIS A 128 -4.71 1.78 12.82
N TYR A 129 -4.70 0.46 13.01
CA TYR A 129 -5.91 -0.35 12.99
C TYR A 129 -6.44 -0.48 14.41
N PHE A 130 -7.69 -0.10 14.61
CA PHE A 130 -8.42 -0.27 15.86
C PHE A 130 -9.83 -0.77 15.56
N PHE A 131 -10.40 -1.52 16.50
CA PHE A 131 -11.77 -1.99 16.41
C PHE A 131 -12.57 -1.42 17.57
N HIS A 132 -13.72 -0.82 17.28
CA HIS A 132 -14.66 -0.38 18.29
C HIS A 132 -15.76 -1.42 18.50
N THR A 133 -16.00 -1.79 19.75
CA THR A 133 -17.02 -2.78 20.14
C THR A 133 -18.46 -2.26 20.06
N LYS A 134 -18.67 -0.92 20.02
CA LYS A 134 -20.00 -0.28 20.05
C LYS A 134 -20.60 0.06 18.68
N SER A 135 -19.98 -0.31 17.57
CA SER A 135 -20.47 0.04 16.22
C SER A 135 -21.42 -0.99 15.64
N ALA A 136 -22.22 -0.57 14.66
CA ALA A 136 -23.19 -1.37 13.92
C ALA A 136 -22.57 -2.47 13.03
N TRP A 137 -21.38 -2.98 13.36
CA TRP A 137 -20.66 -4.02 12.63
C TRP A 137 -21.53 -5.24 12.29
N PRO A 138 -22.39 -5.77 13.20
CA PRO A 138 -23.22 -6.93 12.88
C PRO A 138 -24.19 -6.71 11.71
N LYS A 139 -24.58 -5.45 11.43
CA LYS A 139 -25.44 -5.10 10.28
C LYS A 139 -24.62 -4.90 9.00
N LEU A 140 -23.41 -4.32 9.11
CA LEU A 140 -22.50 -4.06 7.98
C LEU A 140 -21.86 -5.33 7.40
N TRP A 141 -21.51 -6.31 8.23
CA TRP A 141 -20.98 -7.59 7.74
C TRP A 141 -22.03 -8.47 7.08
N ARG A 142 -23.33 -8.13 7.21
CA ARG A 142 -24.44 -8.84 6.55
C ARG A 142 -24.80 -8.28 5.16
N SER A 143 -24.27 -7.12 4.77
CA SER A 143 -24.62 -6.46 3.50
C SER A 143 -23.75 -6.84 2.30
N GLY A 144 -22.90 -7.87 2.43
CA GLY A 144 -22.16 -8.48 1.31
C GLY A 144 -21.94 -9.98 1.56
N ARG A 145 -21.89 -10.80 0.50
CA ARG A 145 -21.60 -12.24 0.66
C ARG A 145 -20.12 -12.47 1.00
N THR A 146 -19.25 -11.50 0.67
CA THR A 146 -17.82 -11.51 0.99
C THR A 146 -17.31 -10.13 1.44
N PRO A 147 -16.18 -10.05 2.18
CA PRO A 147 -15.55 -8.77 2.57
C PRO A 147 -15.21 -7.87 1.37
N VAL A 148 -14.84 -8.43 0.23
CA VAL A 148 -14.48 -7.65 -0.98
C VAL A 148 -15.70 -6.98 -1.60
N GLU A 149 -16.84 -7.67 -1.64
CA GLU A 149 -18.11 -7.07 -2.09
C GLU A 149 -18.60 -6.01 -1.12
N ALA A 150 -18.48 -6.29 0.18
CA ALA A 150 -18.83 -5.37 1.25
C ALA A 150 -18.04 -4.05 1.10
N LEU A 151 -16.73 -4.11 0.87
CA LEU A 151 -15.87 -2.94 0.65
C LEU A 151 -16.10 -2.19 -0.67
N LYS A 152 -17.05 -2.61 -1.51
CA LYS A 152 -17.51 -1.85 -2.69
C LYS A 152 -18.81 -1.08 -2.42
N VAL A 153 -19.48 -1.35 -1.31
CA VAL A 153 -20.72 -0.66 -0.92
C VAL A 153 -20.35 0.70 -0.32
N GLN A 154 -20.89 1.77 -0.89
CA GLN A 154 -20.59 3.14 -0.50
C GLN A 154 -20.81 3.39 1.01
N GLU A 155 -21.90 2.88 1.58
CA GLU A 155 -22.23 3.00 3.00
C GLU A 155 -21.16 2.33 3.90
N ILE A 156 -20.65 1.16 3.48
CA ILE A 156 -19.58 0.46 4.20
C ILE A 156 -18.30 1.28 4.12
N ILE A 157 -17.94 1.76 2.94
CA ILE A 157 -16.75 2.60 2.75
C ILE A 157 -16.84 3.85 3.61
N GLU A 158 -17.99 4.51 3.66
CA GLU A 158 -18.19 5.69 4.49
C GLU A 158 -18.11 5.41 5.99
N VAL A 159 -18.51 4.23 6.46
CA VAL A 159 -18.39 3.86 7.88
C VAL A 159 -16.97 3.38 8.23
N THR A 160 -16.30 2.71 7.29
CA THR A 160 -14.94 2.17 7.47
C THR A 160 -13.84 3.15 7.10
N SER A 161 -14.17 4.28 6.45
CA SER A 161 -13.19 5.26 5.99
C SER A 161 -12.45 5.88 7.18
N PRO A 162 -11.11 5.76 7.25
CA PRO A 162 -10.33 6.38 8.31
C PRO A 162 -10.32 7.92 8.22
N PHE A 163 -10.81 8.48 7.10
CA PHE A 163 -10.95 9.91 6.89
C PHE A 163 -12.33 10.46 7.27
N LYS A 164 -13.24 9.61 7.77
CA LYS A 164 -14.50 10.10 8.33
C LYS A 164 -14.17 11.00 9.52
N LYS A 165 -14.64 12.25 9.50
CA LYS A 165 -14.60 13.10 10.71
C LYS A 165 -15.25 12.30 11.83
N ALA A 166 -14.53 12.10 12.94
CA ALA A 166 -15.13 11.52 14.13
C ALA A 166 -16.35 12.37 14.46
N CYS A 167 -17.55 11.75 14.49
CA CYS A 167 -18.71 12.42 15.06
C CYS A 167 -18.35 12.74 16.51
N LYS A 168 -18.32 14.03 16.84
CA LYS A 168 -18.23 14.49 18.23
C LYS A 168 -19.47 14.05 19.00
#